data_AF-D7B3A1-F1
#
_entry.id   AF-D7B3A1-F1
#
_cell.length_a   1.000
_cell.length_b   1.000
_cell.length_c   1.000
_cell.angle_alpha   90.00
_cell.angle_beta   90.00
_cell.angle_gamma   90.00
#
_symmetry.space_group_name_H-M   'P 1'
#
loop_
_entity.id
_entity.type
_entity.pdbx_description
1 polymer ?
#
loop_
_entity_poly.entity_id
_entity_poly.type
_entity_poly.pdbx_seq_one_letter_code
_entity_poly.pdbx_strand_id
1 'polypeptide(L)'
;MGRTPHEIVNPLTLAEPTGSSHALVVSPGRVVHVGGQRAHRPDGRIVGEGLAEQFDRALANAVEALRAAGAEPAHVVDMRVFTTSMAAYRAHGQSMGAVYRRHMGRFHPPTTVLGVVDLLDPDAVVEVACTAVVPDAAGSGPLRAEQVWRPVEEAGRPGVTVSSDGVGPLPARECP
;
A
#
# COMPACT_ATOMS: atom_id res chain seq x y z
N MET A 1 22.26 2.08 -3.97
CA MET A 1 20.83 1.67 -4.05
C MET A 1 20.57 1.28 -5.50
N GLY A 2 20.17 0.03 -5.73
CA GLY A 2 20.17 -0.60 -7.06
C GLY A 2 19.17 0.03 -8.03
N ARG A 3 19.47 -0.06 -9.33
CA ARG A 3 18.48 0.16 -10.39
C ARG A 3 17.30 -0.78 -10.15
N THR A 4 16.08 -0.35 -10.48
CA THR A 4 14.93 -1.26 -10.51
C THR A 4 15.25 -2.46 -11.41
N PRO A 5 14.84 -3.67 -11.04
CA PRO A 5 14.98 -4.85 -11.91
C PRO A 5 14.03 -4.80 -13.12
N HIS A 6 13.02 -3.93 -13.06
CA HIS A 6 12.02 -3.74 -14.10
C HIS A 6 12.52 -2.80 -15.20
N GLU A 7 11.91 -2.87 -16.37
CA GLU A 7 12.23 -1.99 -17.49
C GLU A 7 11.32 -0.76 -17.46
N ILE A 8 11.93 0.43 -17.39
CA ILE A 8 11.21 1.71 -17.47
C ILE A 8 11.09 2.10 -18.95
N VAL A 9 9.87 2.38 -19.39
CA VAL A 9 9.58 2.77 -20.77
C VAL A 9 9.00 4.19 -20.78
N ASN A 10 9.78 5.13 -21.32
CA ASN A 10 9.39 6.53 -21.49
C ASN A 10 9.55 6.94 -22.96
N PRO A 11 8.49 6.83 -23.79
CA PRO A 11 8.57 7.16 -25.21
C PRO A 11 8.91 8.64 -25.44
N LEU A 12 9.78 8.92 -26.41
CA LEU A 12 10.14 10.29 -26.81
C LEU A 12 8.98 11.09 -27.41
N THR A 13 7.89 10.41 -27.76
CA THR A 13 6.65 11.03 -28.26
C THR A 13 5.76 11.60 -27.15
N LEU A 14 6.11 11.39 -25.89
CA LEU A 14 5.41 11.94 -24.72
C LEU A 14 6.26 13.01 -24.02
N ALA A 15 5.62 13.80 -23.16
CA ALA A 15 6.32 14.79 -22.33
C ALA A 15 7.37 14.12 -21.42
N GLU A 16 8.40 14.85 -21.02
CA GLU A 16 9.41 14.34 -20.10
C GLU A 16 8.75 13.90 -18.77
N PRO A 17 8.99 12.66 -18.31
CA PRO A 17 8.41 12.15 -17.06
C PRO A 17 8.91 12.95 -15.86
N THR A 18 8.00 13.49 -15.06
CA THR A 18 8.32 14.21 -13.82
C THR A 18 7.65 13.53 -12.63
N GLY A 19 8.45 12.93 -11.74
CA GLY A 19 7.96 12.26 -10.52
C GLY A 19 7.19 10.95 -10.75
N SER A 20 7.09 10.47 -11.99
CA SER A 20 6.47 9.18 -12.38
C SER A 20 7.08 8.71 -13.69
N SER A 21 7.18 7.40 -13.89
CA SER A 21 7.44 6.84 -15.23
C SER A 21 6.14 6.76 -16.04
N HIS A 22 6.21 6.80 -17.38
CA HIS A 22 5.04 6.62 -18.26
C HIS A 22 4.57 5.17 -18.28
N ALA A 23 5.50 4.23 -18.40
CA ALA A 23 5.23 2.81 -18.38
C ALA A 23 6.38 2.03 -17.75
N LEU A 24 6.07 0.83 -17.28
CA LEU A 24 7.04 -0.11 -16.69
C LEU A 24 6.68 -1.54 -17.10
N VAL A 25 7.66 -2.29 -17.59
CA VAL A 25 7.54 -3.71 -17.91
C VAL A 25 8.13 -4.51 -16.76
N VAL A 26 7.31 -5.37 -16.17
CA VAL A 26 7.69 -6.15 -14.99
C VAL A 26 8.59 -7.32 -15.37
N SER A 27 9.58 -7.58 -14.54
CA SER A 27 10.39 -8.80 -14.58
C SER A 27 9.58 -9.95 -13.98
N PRO A 28 9.80 -11.21 -14.39
CA PRO A 28 9.17 -12.36 -13.74
C PRO A 28 9.47 -12.39 -12.24
N GLY A 29 8.43 -12.68 -11.44
CA GLY A 29 8.54 -12.63 -10.00
C GLY A 29 7.22 -12.77 -9.24
N ARG A 30 7.30 -12.69 -7.92
CA ARG A 30 6.14 -12.72 -7.02
C ARG A 30 5.50 -11.33 -6.92
N VAL A 31 4.18 -11.27 -7.09
CA VAL A 31 3.40 -10.03 -6.91
C VAL A 31 3.09 -9.80 -5.42
N VAL A 32 3.26 -8.55 -4.97
CA VAL A 32 2.91 -8.07 -3.63
C VAL A 32 1.92 -6.92 -3.79
N HIS A 33 0.73 -7.07 -3.21
CA HIS A 33 -0.25 -5.99 -3.12
C HIS A 33 -0.19 -5.38 -1.72
N VAL A 34 0.03 -4.06 -1.66
CA VAL A 34 0.05 -3.31 -0.40
C VAL A 34 -1.26 -2.55 -0.27
N GLY A 35 -2.01 -2.84 0.79
CA GLY A 35 -3.21 -2.09 1.15
C GLY A 35 -2.89 -0.61 1.39
N GLY A 36 -3.86 0.27 1.18
CA GLY A 36 -3.66 1.70 1.33
C GLY A 36 -3.18 2.09 2.73
N GLN A 37 -2.02 2.74 2.78
CA GLN A 37 -1.38 3.19 4.00
C GLN A 37 -1.68 4.67 4.21
N ARG A 38 -2.12 5.00 5.43
CA ARG A 38 -2.29 6.36 5.93
C ARG A 38 -1.25 6.60 7.02
N ALA A 39 -1.28 7.78 7.64
CA ALA A 39 -0.33 8.18 8.66
C ALA A 39 -0.56 7.52 10.03
N HIS A 40 -0.93 6.23 10.06
CA HIS A 40 -1.12 5.49 11.30
C HIS A 40 0.20 5.28 12.04
N ARG A 41 0.12 5.30 13.37
CA ARG A 41 1.10 4.70 14.28
C ARG A 41 0.69 3.26 14.64
N PRO A 42 1.60 2.47 15.25
CA PRO A 42 1.27 1.11 15.71
C PRO A 42 0.11 1.04 16.71
N ASP A 43 -0.22 2.13 17.39
CA ASP A 43 -1.38 2.25 18.29
C ASP A 43 -2.71 2.53 17.54
N GLY A 44 -2.67 2.56 16.20
CA GLY A 44 -3.83 2.79 15.33
C GLY A 44 -4.15 4.26 15.07
N ARG A 45 -3.49 5.23 15.74
CA ARG A 45 -3.83 6.65 15.59
C ARG A 45 -3.21 7.27 14.33
N ILE A 46 -3.97 8.11 13.63
CA ILE A 46 -3.44 9.00 12.58
C ILE A 46 -2.63 10.12 13.24
N VAL A 47 -1.45 10.42 12.70
CA VAL A 47 -0.54 11.46 13.22
C VAL A 47 0.07 12.31 12.12
N GLY A 48 0.56 13.49 12.49
CA GLY A 48 1.24 14.42 11.58
C GLY A 48 0.33 15.59 11.21
N GLU A 49 0.93 16.77 11.16
CA GLU A 49 0.24 18.02 10.83
C GLU A 49 0.25 18.24 9.31
N GLY A 50 -0.93 18.19 8.72
CA GLY A 50 -1.12 18.46 7.30
C GLY A 50 -0.47 17.43 6.36
N LEU A 51 -0.41 17.79 5.09
CA LEU A 51 -0.16 16.82 4.02
C LEU A 51 1.26 16.23 4.04
N ALA A 52 2.29 17.06 4.25
CA ALA A 52 3.68 16.62 4.11
C ALA A 52 4.09 15.61 5.19
N GLU A 53 3.71 15.86 6.45
CA GLU A 53 4.01 14.95 7.56
C GLU A 53 3.20 13.65 7.47
N GLN A 54 1.93 13.74 7.09
CA GLN A 54 1.11 12.55 6.89
C GLN A 54 1.60 11.72 5.70
N PHE A 55 2.04 12.35 4.61
CA PHE A 55 2.61 11.64 3.46
C PHE A 55 3.91 10.93 3.82
N ASP A 56 4.78 11.57 4.61
CA ASP A 56 5.99 10.94 5.13
C ASP A 56 5.70 9.66 5.88
N ARG A 57 4.73 9.70 6.80
CA ARG A 57 4.35 8.52 7.58
C ARG A 57 3.65 7.46 6.73
N ALA A 58 2.71 7.86 5.87
CA ALA A 58 2.00 6.94 4.98
C ALA A 58 2.98 6.20 4.05
N LEU A 59 3.94 6.91 3.46
CA LEU A 59 4.94 6.32 2.60
C LEU A 59 5.91 5.42 3.38
N ALA A 60 6.32 5.83 4.59
CA ALA A 60 7.12 4.98 5.47
C ALA A 60 6.41 3.66 5.80
N ASN A 61 5.11 3.72 6.12
CA ASN A 61 4.28 2.55 6.40
C ASN A 61 4.16 1.64 5.16
N ALA A 62 4.02 2.21 3.96
CA ALA A 62 3.98 1.44 2.71
C ALA A 62 5.31 0.71 2.45
N VAL A 63 6.44 1.38 2.68
CA VAL A 63 7.77 0.76 2.56
C VAL A 63 7.98 -0.32 3.60
N GLU A 64 7.51 -0.14 4.84
CA GLU A 64 7.58 -1.18 5.87
C GLU A 64 6.77 -2.42 5.48
N ALA A 65 5.54 -2.24 4.98
CA ALA A 65 4.73 -3.34 4.47
C ALA A 65 5.38 -4.08 3.29
N LEU A 66 6.03 -3.34 2.36
CA LEU A 66 6.81 -3.94 1.29
C LEU A 66 7.96 -4.81 1.84
N ARG A 67 8.75 -4.28 2.78
CA ARG A 67 9.88 -4.99 3.36
C ARG A 67 9.45 -6.24 4.11
N ALA A 68 8.37 -6.17 4.88
CA ALA A 68 7.78 -7.34 5.53
C ALA A 68 7.34 -8.42 4.53
N ALA A 69 6.95 -8.03 3.31
CA ALA A 69 6.63 -8.94 2.21
C ALA A 69 7.85 -9.43 1.39
N GLY A 70 9.06 -9.05 1.80
CA GLY A 70 10.31 -9.33 1.08
C GLY A 70 10.50 -8.49 -0.18
N ALA A 71 9.79 -7.36 -0.30
CA ALA A 71 9.95 -6.39 -1.38
C ALA A 71 10.78 -5.17 -0.94
N GLU A 72 11.36 -4.48 -1.90
CA GLU A 72 12.08 -3.23 -1.70
C GLU A 72 11.36 -2.11 -2.49
N PRO A 73 11.59 -0.83 -2.17
CA PRO A 73 11.01 0.28 -2.93
C PRO A 73 11.24 0.21 -4.45
N ALA A 74 12.38 -0.34 -4.88
CA ALA A 74 12.72 -0.51 -6.30
C ALA A 74 11.89 -1.58 -7.03
N HIS A 75 11.14 -2.41 -6.28
CA HIS A 75 10.24 -3.44 -6.82
C HIS A 75 8.82 -2.90 -7.06
N VAL A 76 8.52 -1.65 -6.67
CA VAL A 76 7.18 -1.08 -6.90
C VAL A 76 6.96 -0.90 -8.40
N VAL A 77 5.81 -1.37 -8.89
CA VAL A 77 5.44 -1.35 -10.31
C VAL A 77 4.25 -0.43 -10.59
N ASP A 78 3.45 -0.12 -9.56
CA ASP A 78 2.34 0.83 -9.60
C ASP A 78 2.20 1.49 -8.22
N MET A 79 2.04 2.81 -8.19
CA MET A 79 1.75 3.58 -6.98
C MET A 79 0.53 4.47 -7.20
N ARG A 80 -0.35 4.51 -6.20
CA ARG A 80 -1.51 5.40 -6.18
C ARG A 80 -1.47 6.22 -4.91
N VAL A 81 -1.61 7.54 -5.07
CA VAL A 81 -1.69 8.50 -3.97
C VAL A 81 -3.06 9.16 -4.02
N PHE A 82 -3.83 9.03 -2.96
CA PHE A 82 -5.12 9.70 -2.80
C PHE A 82 -4.96 10.83 -1.80
N THR A 83 -5.50 12.01 -2.09
CA THR A 83 -5.46 13.14 -1.16
C THR A 83 -6.78 13.89 -1.14
N THR A 84 -7.17 14.39 0.03
CA THR A 84 -8.35 15.25 0.20
C THR A 84 -8.09 16.71 -0.21
N SER A 85 -6.83 17.10 -0.45
CA SER A 85 -6.48 18.44 -0.91
C SER A 85 -5.40 18.44 -1.98
N MET A 86 -5.83 18.41 -3.25
CA MET A 86 -4.92 18.55 -4.40
C MET A 86 -4.22 19.91 -4.42
N ALA A 87 -4.85 20.95 -3.86
CA ALA A 87 -4.23 22.27 -3.70
C ALA A 87 -3.01 22.21 -2.77
N ALA A 88 -3.13 21.57 -1.60
CA ALA A 88 -2.02 21.34 -0.70
C ALA A 88 -0.94 20.46 -1.36
N TYR A 89 -1.34 19.43 -2.10
CA TYR A 89 -0.41 18.55 -2.82
C TYR A 89 0.49 19.31 -3.79
N ARG A 90 -0.09 20.20 -4.60
CA ARG A 90 0.67 21.05 -5.51
C ARG A 90 1.54 22.06 -4.77
N ALA A 91 1.04 22.67 -3.69
CA ALA A 91 1.78 23.64 -2.89
C ALA A 91 3.01 23.03 -2.20
N HIS A 92 2.94 21.75 -1.81
CA HIS A 92 3.99 21.04 -1.09
C HIS A 92 4.90 20.17 -1.99
N GLY A 93 4.87 20.33 -3.31
CA GLY A 93 5.60 19.44 -4.23
C GLY A 93 7.09 19.24 -3.91
N GLN A 94 7.80 20.30 -3.47
CA GLN A 94 9.21 20.20 -3.10
C GLN A 94 9.45 19.38 -1.82
N SER A 95 8.68 19.63 -0.76
CA SER A 95 8.81 18.87 0.51
C SER A 95 8.39 17.41 0.30
N MET A 96 7.32 17.18 -0.46
CA MET A 96 6.87 15.85 -0.87
C MET A 96 7.94 15.10 -1.66
N GLY A 97 8.64 15.77 -2.58
CA GLY A 97 9.76 15.17 -3.32
C GLY A 97 10.96 14.79 -2.45
N ALA A 98 11.25 15.56 -1.40
CA ALA A 98 12.31 15.23 -0.43
C ALA A 98 11.93 14.01 0.43
N VAL A 99 10.70 13.99 0.93
CA VAL A 99 10.12 12.85 1.65
C VAL A 99 10.14 11.60 0.78
N TYR A 100 9.68 11.71 -0.46
CA TYR A 100 9.68 10.61 -1.42
C TYR A 100 11.07 10.03 -1.61
N ARG A 101 12.06 10.91 -1.85
CA ARG A 101 13.45 10.48 -2.08
C ARG A 101 14.06 9.75 -0.89
N ARG A 102 13.69 10.10 0.34
CA ARG A 102 14.16 9.44 1.56
C ARG A 102 13.69 7.98 1.64
N HIS A 103 12.45 7.71 1.22
CA HIS A 103 11.84 6.38 1.34
C HIS A 103 12.01 5.51 0.09
N MET A 104 11.80 6.11 -1.09
CA MET A 104 11.78 5.43 -2.38
C MET A 104 13.10 5.54 -3.16
N GLY A 105 14.00 6.42 -2.73
CA GLY A 105 15.26 6.69 -3.44
C GLY A 105 15.04 7.53 -4.69
N ARG A 106 15.72 7.18 -5.80
CA ARG A 106 15.63 7.93 -7.08
C ARG A 106 14.68 7.29 -8.10
N PHE A 107 14.18 6.09 -7.80
CA PHE A 107 13.28 5.35 -8.67
C PHE A 107 11.86 5.91 -8.53
N HIS A 108 11.17 6.07 -9.67
CA HIS A 108 9.77 6.48 -9.72
C HIS A 108 8.99 5.47 -10.59
N PRO A 109 8.11 4.65 -9.99
CA PRO A 109 7.22 3.79 -10.76
C PRO A 109 6.15 4.64 -11.48
N PRO A 110 5.39 4.05 -12.39
CA PRO A 110 4.08 4.59 -12.77
C PRO A 110 3.30 4.98 -11.51
N THR A 111 2.90 6.24 -11.42
CA THR A 111 2.25 6.82 -10.24
C THR A 111 1.03 7.63 -10.65
N THR A 112 -0.10 7.37 -10.00
CA THR A 112 -1.33 8.16 -10.17
C THR A 112 -1.61 8.94 -8.88
N VAL A 113 -1.91 10.24 -9.00
CA VAL A 113 -2.34 11.07 -7.86
C VAL A 113 -3.78 11.51 -8.07
N LEU A 114 -4.65 11.23 -7.12
CA LEU A 114 -6.09 11.47 -7.19
C LEU A 114 -6.53 12.39 -6.06
N GLY A 115 -7.29 13.43 -6.42
CA GLY A 115 -8.07 14.20 -5.45
C GLY A 115 -9.34 13.44 -5.12
N VAL A 116 -9.57 13.15 -3.84
CA VAL A 116 -10.77 12.45 -3.36
C VAL A 116 -11.53 13.35 -2.39
N VAL A 117 -12.82 13.06 -2.18
CA VAL A 117 -13.64 13.83 -1.23
C VAL A 117 -13.22 13.52 0.20
N ASP A 118 -13.10 12.24 0.55
CA ASP A 118 -12.73 11.77 1.89
C ASP A 118 -11.90 10.47 1.81
N LEU A 119 -11.25 10.14 2.93
CA LEU A 119 -10.55 8.88 3.19
C LEU A 119 -11.24 8.11 4.32
N LEU A 120 -10.84 6.85 4.55
CA LEU A 120 -11.47 6.00 5.57
C LEU A 120 -11.36 6.60 6.98
N ASP A 121 -10.19 7.13 7.32
CA ASP A 121 -9.94 7.81 8.59
C ASP A 121 -10.17 9.33 8.41
N PRO A 122 -11.09 9.97 9.16
CA PRO A 122 -11.40 11.40 8.99
C PRO A 122 -10.21 12.34 9.19
N ASP A 123 -9.24 11.95 10.02
CA ASP A 123 -8.04 12.72 10.30
C ASP A 123 -6.95 12.56 9.21
N ALA A 124 -7.14 11.61 8.27
CA ALA A 124 -6.20 11.37 7.19
C ALA A 124 -6.45 12.31 6.00
N VAL A 125 -5.39 12.96 5.51
CA VAL A 125 -5.44 13.82 4.32
C VAL A 125 -4.74 13.21 3.10
N VAL A 126 -4.08 12.05 3.31
CA VAL A 126 -3.39 11.30 2.26
C VAL A 126 -3.36 9.81 2.55
N GLU A 127 -3.49 9.02 1.48
CA GLU A 127 -3.37 7.56 1.49
C GLU A 127 -2.49 7.10 0.32
N VAL A 128 -1.57 6.17 0.58
CA VAL A 128 -0.63 5.62 -0.40
C VAL A 128 -0.87 4.12 -0.54
N ALA A 129 -1.21 3.67 -1.75
CA ALA A 129 -1.32 2.26 -2.09
C ALA A 129 -0.30 1.91 -3.19
N CYS A 130 0.20 0.69 -3.20
CA CYS A 130 1.12 0.26 -4.26
C CYS A 130 1.06 -1.24 -4.53
N THR A 131 1.52 -1.62 -5.72
CA THR A 131 1.80 -3.00 -6.10
C THR A 131 3.29 -3.11 -6.40
N ALA A 132 3.91 -4.21 -5.99
CA ALA A 132 5.31 -4.52 -6.27
C ALA A 132 5.47 -5.92 -6.87
N VAL A 133 6.56 -6.13 -7.61
CA VAL A 133 6.96 -7.45 -8.11
C VAL A 133 8.38 -7.75 -7.66
N VAL A 134 8.54 -8.75 -6.80
CA VAL A 134 9.85 -9.21 -6.33
C VAL A 134 10.43 -10.19 -7.35
N PRO A 135 11.55 -9.88 -8.03
CA PRO A 135 12.08 -10.75 -9.08
C PRO A 135 12.55 -12.09 -8.53
N ASP A 136 12.40 -13.15 -9.33
CA ASP A 136 12.85 -14.50 -8.95
C ASP A 136 14.35 -14.58 -8.65
N ALA A 137 15.16 -13.78 -9.35
CA ALA A 137 16.62 -13.71 -9.16
C ALA A 137 17.05 -13.00 -7.86
N ALA A 138 16.15 -12.30 -7.16
CA ALA A 138 16.48 -11.51 -5.98
C ALA A 138 16.61 -12.34 -4.68
N GLY A 139 16.52 -13.67 -4.75
CA GLY A 139 16.51 -14.52 -3.57
C GLY A 139 15.20 -14.36 -2.81
N SER A 140 14.14 -14.94 -3.34
CA SER A 140 12.82 -14.98 -2.72
C SER A 140 12.80 -16.00 -1.58
N GLY A 141 13.49 -15.71 -0.49
CA GLY A 141 13.26 -16.40 0.77
C GLY A 141 11.77 -16.32 1.16
N PRO A 142 11.20 -17.35 1.83
CA PRO A 142 9.83 -17.31 2.30
C PRO A 142 9.62 -16.07 3.20
N LEU A 143 8.38 -15.56 3.25
CA LEU A 143 7.99 -14.54 4.22
C LEU A 143 8.51 -14.97 5.59
N ARG A 144 9.23 -14.08 6.29
CA ARG A 144 9.71 -14.39 7.63
C ARG A 144 8.49 -14.48 8.54
N ALA A 145 8.17 -15.71 8.97
CA ALA A 145 6.97 -15.99 9.74
C ALA A 145 6.92 -15.15 11.04
N GLU A 146 8.09 -14.82 11.61
CA GLU A 146 8.22 -13.94 12.77
C GLU A 146 7.81 -12.46 12.53
N GLN A 147 7.63 -12.02 11.28
CA GLN A 147 7.28 -10.64 10.92
C GLN A 147 5.83 -10.48 10.41
N VAL A 148 5.07 -11.57 10.34
CA VAL A 148 3.67 -11.55 9.91
C VAL A 148 2.78 -11.42 11.14
N TRP A 149 1.95 -10.37 11.19
CA TRP A 149 0.89 -10.27 12.20
C TRP A 149 0.02 -11.52 12.14
N ARG A 150 0.03 -12.30 13.22
CA ARG A 150 -0.94 -13.38 13.43
C ARG A 150 -2.13 -12.78 14.16
N PRO A 151 -3.37 -12.89 13.64
CA PRO A 151 -4.54 -12.58 14.44
C PRO A 151 -4.42 -13.31 15.77
N VAL A 152 -4.71 -12.62 16.87
CA VAL A 152 -4.93 -13.30 18.14
C VAL A 152 -6.09 -14.27 17.86
N GLU A 153 -5.82 -15.58 17.88
CA GLU A 153 -6.88 -16.57 17.85
C GLU A 153 -7.92 -16.13 18.88
N GLU A 154 -9.17 -16.00 18.43
CA GLU A 154 -10.29 -15.46 19.18
C GLU A 154 -10.32 -16.14 20.56
N ALA A 155 -9.71 -15.49 21.54
CA ALA A 155 -9.47 -16.07 22.84
C ALA A 155 -10.83 -16.21 23.52
N GLY A 156 -11.35 -17.44 23.48
CA GLY A 156 -12.48 -17.94 24.26
C GLY A 156 -13.60 -16.92 24.51
N ARG A 157 -14.57 -16.82 23.60
CA ARG A 157 -15.93 -16.47 24.03
C ARG A 157 -16.45 -17.64 24.87
N PRO A 158 -16.67 -17.50 26.19
CA PRO A 158 -17.30 -18.57 26.95
C PRO A 158 -18.79 -18.59 26.55
N GLY A 159 -19.25 -19.71 25.98
CA GLY A 159 -20.69 -20.01 25.92
C GLY A 159 -21.33 -20.23 24.56
N VAL A 160 -20.61 -20.67 23.51
CA VAL A 160 -21.27 -21.27 22.34
C VAL A 160 -20.85 -22.73 22.22
N THR A 161 -21.58 -23.62 22.90
CA THR A 161 -21.62 -25.04 22.56
C THR A 161 -22.35 -25.17 21.22
N VAL A 162 -21.61 -25.41 20.15
CA VAL A 162 -22.19 -25.88 18.89
C VAL A 162 -22.50 -27.37 19.08
N SER A 163 -23.78 -27.69 19.30
CA SER A 163 -24.28 -29.06 19.22
C SER A 163 -24.15 -29.55 17.78
N SER A 164 -23.55 -30.72 17.57
CA SER A 164 -23.25 -31.30 16.27
C SER A 164 -24.38 -32.12 15.65
N ASP A 165 -25.61 -32.03 16.16
CA ASP A 165 -26.71 -32.88 15.70
C ASP A 165 -27.72 -32.12 14.84
N GLY A 166 -27.70 -32.43 13.53
CA GLY A 166 -28.90 -32.46 12.70
C GLY A 166 -29.14 -31.25 11.80
N VAL A 167 -28.58 -31.29 10.58
CA VAL A 167 -29.23 -30.61 9.43
C VAL A 167 -30.47 -31.43 9.06
N GLY A 168 -31.59 -31.13 9.69
CA GLY A 168 -32.92 -31.50 9.20
C GLY A 168 -33.34 -30.58 8.04
N PRO A 169 -34.20 -31.05 7.11
CA PRO A 169 -34.56 -30.25 5.95
C PRO A 169 -35.36 -28.99 6.35
N LEU A 170 -35.07 -27.88 5.67
CA LEU A 170 -35.78 -26.60 5.80
C LEU A 170 -37.29 -26.78 5.52
N PRO A 171 -38.19 -26.39 6.45
CA PRO A 171 -39.62 -26.33 6.14
C PRO A 171 -39.94 -25.14 5.23
N ALA A 172 -40.93 -25.36 4.36
CA ALA A 172 -41.40 -24.40 3.36
C ALA A 172 -41.94 -23.11 3.98
N ARG A 173 -41.72 -21.98 3.28
CA ARG A 173 -42.26 -20.67 3.65
C ARG A 173 -43.78 -20.64 3.45
N GLU A 174 -44.51 -20.19 4.45
CA GLU A 174 -45.86 -19.65 4.28
C GLU A 174 -45.81 -18.13 4.46
N CYS A 175 -46.32 -17.41 3.45
CA CYS A 175 -46.51 -15.96 3.49
C CYS A 175 -47.73 -15.59 4.36
N PRO A 176 -47.62 -14.51 5.14
CA PRO A 176 -48.68 -13.52 5.29
C PRO A 176 -48.32 -12.18 4.63
#